data_AF-A0AAU9NGR4-F1
#
_entry.id   AF-A0AAU9NGR4-F1
#
_cell.length_a   1.000
_cell.length_b   1.000
_cell.length_c   1.000
_cell.angle_alpha   90.00
_cell.angle_beta   90.00
_cell.angle_gamma   90.00
#
_symmetry.space_group_name_H-M   'P 1'
#
loop_
_entity.id
_entity.type
_entity.pdbx_description
1 polymer ?
#
loop_
_entity_poly.entity_id
_entity_poly.type
_entity_poly.pdbx_seq_one_letter_code
_entity_poly.pdbx_strand_id
1 'polypeptide(L)'
;MSVWKDLLKGNEISYTQLFMEAVFPAVRISTTNTMQARDPQPLLRFLDSWEQLLPHSALQTILDNIVMPKLASVVDSWDPRRETIPIHSWVHPWLPLLGQKLQTLHHTIRNRLENVMHAWHPSDMSAYYILSPWKTVFDPTSWEQTMVRYIIPKLLAVMHEFQVNPADQKLDQFYWVRTWASAIPTHHILRIMDVFFNKWLQVLYQWLCSKPDFQQVINWYLGWKDLIPPQLLSNEHVVECEAIGLVKKAENMAENMEEKQVKKVEKER
;
A
#
# COMPACT_ATOMS: atom_id res chain seq x y z
N MET A 1 11.69 45.46 12.19
CA MET A 1 10.43 45.69 11.47
C MET A 1 10.71 46.49 10.22
N SER A 2 10.03 46.13 9.13
CA SER A 2 10.42 46.32 7.74
C SER A 2 10.18 47.75 7.23
N VAL A 3 11.18 48.63 7.32
CA VAL A 3 11.16 50.00 6.74
C VAL A 3 10.84 50.00 5.24
N TRP A 4 11.21 48.94 4.53
CA TRP A 4 10.92 48.76 3.11
C TRP A 4 9.44 48.53 2.78
N LYS A 5 8.62 48.06 3.74
CA LYS A 5 7.18 47.85 3.52
C LYS A 5 6.41 49.17 3.41
N ASP A 6 6.89 50.23 4.06
CA ASP A 6 6.21 51.52 4.03
C ASP A 6 6.60 52.35 2.79
N LEU A 7 7.76 52.08 2.18
CA LEU A 7 8.17 52.67 0.89
C LEU A 7 7.33 52.16 -0.29
N LEU A 8 6.78 50.95 -0.19
CA LEU A 8 5.94 50.33 -1.25
C LEU A 8 4.48 50.77 -1.23
N LYS A 9 4.06 51.59 -0.25
CA LYS A 9 2.69 52.13 -0.19
C LYS A 9 2.52 53.44 -0.98
N GLY A 10 3.62 54.08 -1.39
CA GLY A 10 3.63 55.45 -1.95
C GLY A 10 3.94 55.57 -3.44
N ASN A 11 4.26 54.48 -4.15
CA ASN A 11 4.50 54.46 -5.60
C ASN A 11 3.80 53.24 -6.20
N GLU A 12 3.16 53.39 -7.37
CA GLU A 12 2.19 52.47 -8.01
C GLU A 12 2.67 51.03 -8.33
N ILE A 13 3.86 50.61 -7.90
CA ILE A 13 4.39 49.28 -8.17
C ILE A 13 4.07 48.36 -6.98
N SER A 14 3.09 47.46 -7.19
CA SER A 14 2.79 46.38 -6.23
C SER A 14 4.07 45.59 -5.93
N TYR A 15 4.29 45.21 -4.66
CA TYR A 15 5.40 44.35 -4.23
C TYR A 15 5.64 43.17 -5.18
N THR A 16 4.54 42.57 -5.66
CA THR A 16 4.55 41.49 -6.65
C THR A 16 5.24 41.89 -7.95
N GLN A 17 4.97 43.07 -8.50
CA GLN A 17 5.55 43.52 -9.76
C GLN A 17 7.05 43.79 -9.60
N LEU A 18 7.46 44.47 -8.51
CA LEU A 18 8.87 44.70 -8.22
C LEU A 18 9.63 43.38 -8.05
N PHE A 19 9.04 42.42 -7.32
CA PHE A 19 9.63 41.10 -7.14
C PHE A 19 9.77 40.37 -8.48
N MET A 20 8.73 40.40 -9.32
CA MET A 20 8.73 39.74 -10.63
C MET A 20 9.73 40.35 -11.62
N GLU A 21 9.98 41.65 -11.55
CA GLU A 21 10.95 42.33 -12.43
C GLU A 21 12.40 42.21 -11.92
N ALA A 22 12.63 42.39 -10.62
CA ALA A 22 13.99 42.50 -10.08
C ALA A 22 14.56 41.18 -9.52
N VAL A 23 13.75 40.38 -8.82
CA VAL A 23 14.21 39.21 -8.05
C VAL A 23 13.93 37.90 -8.79
N PHE A 24 12.75 37.80 -9.40
CA PHE A 24 12.30 36.59 -10.05
C PHE A 24 13.20 36.09 -11.20
N PRO A 25 13.84 36.93 -12.05
CA PRO A 25 14.74 36.43 -13.09
C PRO A 25 15.92 35.63 -12.51
N ALA A 26 16.52 36.11 -11.41
CA ALA A 26 17.61 35.42 -10.73
C ALA A 26 17.14 34.11 -10.07
N VAL A 27 15.99 34.15 -9.39
CA VAL A 27 15.36 32.96 -8.81
C VAL A 27 15.05 31.93 -9.88
N ARG A 28 14.47 32.34 -11.02
CA ARG A 28 14.15 31.46 -12.14
C ARG A 28 15.40 30.78 -12.70
N ILE A 29 16.48 31.52 -12.93
CA ILE A 29 17.74 30.96 -13.44
C ILE A 29 18.32 29.96 -12.45
N SER A 30 18.41 30.32 -11.16
CA SER A 30 18.90 29.46 -10.10
C SER A 30 18.10 28.15 -10.03
N THR A 31 16.77 28.25 -9.91
CA THR A 31 15.86 27.11 -9.84
C THR A 31 15.93 26.23 -11.09
N THR A 32 16.08 26.82 -12.28
CA THR A 32 16.23 26.05 -13.52
C THR A 32 17.54 25.27 -13.54
N ASN A 33 18.63 25.82 -13.00
CA ASN A 33 19.93 25.14 -13.00
C ASN A 33 20.06 24.12 -11.86
N THR A 34 19.43 24.37 -10.70
CA THR A 34 19.53 23.49 -9.53
C THR A 34 18.49 22.39 -9.49
N MET A 35 17.32 22.57 -10.12
CA MET A 35 16.25 21.58 -10.06
C MET A 35 16.66 20.29 -10.77
N GLN A 36 16.80 19.25 -9.95
CA GLN A 36 16.93 17.85 -10.35
C GLN A 36 15.61 17.15 -10.05
N ALA A 37 14.90 16.67 -11.09
CA ALA A 37 13.57 16.11 -10.89
C ALA A 37 13.55 14.87 -9.98
N ARG A 38 14.67 14.11 -9.91
CA ARG A 38 14.83 12.92 -9.07
C ARG A 38 15.24 13.24 -7.62
N ASP A 39 15.62 14.49 -7.33
CA ASP A 39 15.91 14.96 -5.97
C ASP A 39 15.14 16.27 -5.71
N PRO A 40 13.89 16.18 -5.21
CA PRO A 40 13.07 17.36 -5.00
C PRO A 40 13.51 18.20 -3.80
N GLN A 41 14.30 17.64 -2.88
CA GLN A 41 14.54 18.21 -1.56
C GLN A 41 15.25 19.58 -1.57
N PRO A 42 16.26 19.84 -2.42
CA PRO A 42 16.92 21.15 -2.47
C PRO A 42 15.96 22.28 -2.85
N LEU A 43 15.09 22.03 -3.83
CA LEU A 43 14.13 23.04 -4.30
C LEU A 43 12.97 23.22 -3.32
N LEU A 44 12.45 22.14 -2.73
CA LEU A 44 11.42 22.24 -1.69
C LEU A 44 11.91 23.06 -0.50
N ARG A 45 13.12 22.79 0.00
CA ARG A 45 13.74 23.60 1.08
C ARG A 45 13.87 25.07 0.71
N PHE A 46 14.24 25.37 -0.54
CA PHE A 46 14.29 26.74 -1.03
C PHE A 46 12.89 27.40 -0.97
N LEU A 47 11.86 26.73 -1.50
CA LEU A 47 10.49 27.24 -1.49
C LEU A 47 9.96 27.45 -0.06
N ASP A 48 10.20 26.51 0.84
CA ASP A 48 9.81 26.62 2.25
C ASP A 48 10.48 27.82 2.93
N SER A 49 11.79 28.00 2.72
CA SER A 49 12.53 29.13 3.30
C SER A 49 12.11 30.50 2.74
N TRP A 50 11.52 30.53 1.54
CA TRP A 50 11.04 31.75 0.88
C TRP A 50 9.52 31.92 0.95
N GLU A 51 8.78 31.05 1.64
CA GLU A 51 7.31 31.03 1.66
C GLU A 51 6.70 32.41 1.98
N GLN A 52 7.23 33.10 2.99
CA GLN A 52 6.71 34.41 3.42
C GLN A 52 7.12 35.58 2.50
N LEU A 53 8.14 35.38 1.67
CA LEU A 53 8.73 36.41 0.80
C LEU A 53 8.25 36.27 -0.64
N LEU A 54 7.88 35.07 -1.06
CA LEU A 54 7.62 34.75 -2.46
C LEU A 54 6.15 35.06 -2.81
N PRO A 55 5.86 36.02 -3.72
CA PRO A 55 4.49 36.29 -4.13
C PRO A 55 3.85 35.06 -4.74
N HIS A 56 2.54 34.87 -4.52
CA HIS A 56 1.81 33.71 -5.04
C HIS A 56 1.96 33.52 -6.56
N SER A 57 1.99 34.61 -7.34
CA SER A 57 2.21 34.56 -8.80
C SER A 57 3.60 34.03 -9.18
N ALA A 58 4.64 34.38 -8.42
CA ALA A 58 5.99 33.85 -8.63
C ALA A 58 6.04 32.35 -8.33
N LEU A 59 5.34 31.90 -7.28
CA LEU A 59 5.28 30.49 -6.90
C LEU A 59 4.62 29.68 -8.02
N GLN A 60 3.46 30.12 -8.50
CA GLN A 60 2.76 29.48 -9.61
C GLN A 60 3.63 29.45 -10.87
N THR A 61 4.35 30.53 -11.18
CA THR A 61 5.25 30.56 -12.34
C THR A 61 6.39 29.55 -12.21
N ILE A 62 6.97 29.36 -11.02
CA ILE A 62 8.00 28.33 -10.77
C ILE A 62 7.41 26.92 -10.95
N LEU A 63 6.24 26.68 -10.34
CA LEU A 63 5.57 25.39 -10.41
C LEU A 63 5.20 25.02 -11.85
N ASP A 64 4.62 25.96 -12.59
CA ASP A 64 4.09 25.72 -13.95
C ASP A 64 5.15 25.69 -15.02
N ASN A 65 6.15 26.58 -14.96
CA ASN A 65 7.11 26.74 -16.04
C ASN A 65 8.45 26.03 -15.79
N ILE A 66 8.73 25.59 -14.55
CA ILE A 66 10.00 24.92 -14.22
C ILE A 66 9.75 23.52 -13.67
N VAL A 67 8.96 23.39 -12.60
CA VAL A 67 8.79 22.11 -11.91
C VAL A 67 7.98 21.15 -12.78
N MET A 68 6.81 21.58 -13.25
CA MET A 68 5.89 20.73 -14.00
C MET A 68 6.48 20.18 -15.31
N PRO A 69 7.14 20.99 -16.18
CA PRO A 69 7.70 20.48 -17.43
C PRO A 69 8.86 19.51 -17.21
N LYS A 70 9.69 19.76 -16.19
CA LYS A 70 10.78 18.85 -15.83
C LYS A 70 10.29 17.55 -15.23
N LEU A 71 9.28 17.59 -14.35
CA LEU A 71 8.63 16.39 -13.81
C LEU A 71 7.99 15.58 -14.94
N ALA A 72 7.24 16.23 -15.84
CA ALA A 72 6.63 15.57 -16.99
C ALA A 72 7.68 14.85 -17.85
N SER A 73 8.77 15.54 -18.21
CA SER A 73 9.86 14.95 -19.00
C SER A 73 10.52 13.74 -18.33
N VAL A 74 10.74 13.78 -17.01
CA VAL A 74 11.31 12.65 -16.28
C VAL A 74 10.30 11.51 -16.11
N VAL A 75 9.02 11.79 -15.89
CA VAL A 75 7.94 10.79 -15.89
C VAL A 75 7.80 10.11 -17.26
N ASP A 76 7.93 10.86 -18.35
CA ASP A 76 7.81 10.33 -19.71
C ASP A 76 9.01 9.46 -20.11
N SER A 77 10.19 9.72 -19.56
CA SER A 77 11.39 8.91 -19.79
C SER A 77 11.59 7.81 -18.74
N TRP A 78 10.79 7.79 -17.68
CA TRP A 78 10.91 6.84 -16.58
C TRP A 78 10.51 5.41 -17.01
N ASP A 79 11.33 4.44 -16.58
CA ASP A 79 11.08 3.01 -16.77
C ASP A 79 11.13 2.27 -15.41
N PRO A 80 9.99 1.77 -14.91
CA PRO A 80 9.92 1.05 -13.64
C PRO A 80 10.80 -0.20 -13.55
N ARG A 81 11.24 -0.78 -14.68
CA ARG A 81 12.08 -2.00 -14.67
C ARG A 81 13.57 -1.71 -14.49
N ARG A 82 14.00 -0.48 -14.78
CA ARG A 82 15.43 -0.10 -14.86
C ARG A 82 15.84 0.88 -13.78
N GLU A 83 14.89 1.65 -13.28
CA GLU A 83 15.15 2.69 -12.29
C GLU A 83 15.25 2.09 -10.88
N THR A 84 16.27 2.49 -10.13
CA THR A 84 16.49 2.05 -8.74
C THR A 84 15.76 2.93 -7.72
N ILE A 85 15.47 4.18 -8.08
CA ILE A 85 14.80 5.15 -7.22
C ILE A 85 13.29 5.05 -7.45
N PRO A 86 12.49 4.74 -6.41
CA PRO A 86 11.03 4.66 -6.56
C PRO A 86 10.43 5.99 -7.01
N ILE A 87 9.51 5.93 -7.97
CA ILE A 87 8.88 7.13 -8.55
C ILE A 87 8.18 8.01 -7.51
N HIS A 88 7.55 7.39 -6.50
CA HIS A 88 6.87 8.13 -5.44
C HIS A 88 7.82 9.02 -4.65
N SER A 89 9.11 8.66 -4.52
CA SER A 89 10.08 9.42 -3.73
C SER A 89 10.36 10.80 -4.30
N TRP A 90 10.18 11.00 -5.61
CA TRP A 90 10.42 12.28 -6.26
C TRP A 90 9.16 12.94 -6.85
N VAL A 91 8.03 12.22 -6.96
CA VAL A 91 6.73 12.81 -7.33
C VAL A 91 5.91 13.24 -6.11
N HIS A 92 5.79 12.40 -5.09
CA HIS A 92 4.90 12.69 -3.94
C HIS A 92 5.25 13.96 -3.17
N PRO A 93 6.53 14.35 -3.01
CA PRO A 93 6.86 15.60 -2.33
C PRO A 93 6.24 16.86 -2.97
N TRP A 94 5.83 16.79 -4.25
CA TRP A 94 5.17 17.89 -4.94
C TRP A 94 3.64 17.89 -4.79
N LEU A 95 3.03 16.84 -4.24
CA LEU A 95 1.57 16.73 -4.07
C LEU A 95 0.97 17.93 -3.32
N PRO A 96 1.55 18.43 -2.22
CA PRO A 96 0.99 19.57 -1.49
C PRO A 96 0.96 20.88 -2.31
N LEU A 97 1.91 21.06 -3.24
CA LEU A 97 2.08 22.29 -4.02
C LEU A 97 1.36 22.26 -5.37
N LEU A 98 1.41 21.11 -6.06
CA LEU A 98 0.83 20.96 -7.40
C LEU A 98 -0.59 20.41 -7.39
N GLY A 99 -0.97 19.63 -6.36
CA GLY A 99 -2.31 19.07 -6.20
C GLY A 99 -2.89 18.48 -7.48
N GLN A 100 -3.94 19.13 -8.01
CA GLN A 100 -4.66 18.71 -9.22
C GLN A 100 -3.78 18.71 -10.49
N LYS A 101 -2.74 19.57 -10.57
CA LYS A 101 -1.88 19.64 -11.76
C LYS A 101 -1.12 18.33 -12.01
N LEU A 102 -0.80 17.59 -10.95
CA LEU A 102 -0.15 16.28 -11.04
C LEU A 102 -1.03 15.18 -11.62
N GLN A 103 -2.36 15.36 -11.64
CA GLN A 103 -3.27 14.37 -12.26
C GLN A 103 -2.95 14.12 -13.73
N THR A 104 -2.41 15.12 -14.43
CA THR A 104 -1.95 14.99 -15.82
C THR A 104 -0.85 13.93 -15.96
N LEU A 105 0.00 13.75 -14.94
CA LEU A 105 1.08 12.75 -14.93
C LEU A 105 0.60 11.40 -14.41
N HIS A 106 -0.44 11.37 -13.56
CA HIS A 106 -0.95 10.14 -12.95
C HIS A 106 -1.32 9.09 -14.01
N HIS A 107 -1.91 9.51 -15.13
CA HIS A 107 -2.25 8.59 -16.22
C HIS A 107 -1.00 7.91 -16.81
N THR A 108 0.05 8.67 -17.12
CA THR A 108 1.32 8.14 -17.65
C THR A 108 1.99 7.20 -16.64
N ILE A 109 2.05 7.60 -15.38
CA ILE A 109 2.66 6.80 -14.30
C ILE A 109 1.89 5.47 -14.14
N ARG A 110 0.56 5.55 -14.05
CA ARG A 110 -0.31 4.38 -13.96
C ARG A 110 -0.11 3.43 -15.13
N ASN A 111 -0.16 3.92 -16.37
CA ASN A 111 0.02 3.07 -17.56
C ASN A 111 1.38 2.33 -17.54
N ARG A 112 2.46 3.01 -17.14
CA ARG A 112 3.79 2.39 -17.03
C ARG A 112 3.86 1.34 -15.94
N LEU A 113 3.26 1.61 -14.79
CA LEU A 113 3.15 0.64 -13.70
C LEU A 113 2.35 -0.59 -14.16
N GLU A 114 1.17 -0.39 -14.74
CA GLU A 114 0.32 -1.45 -15.29
C GLU A 114 1.07 -2.32 -16.31
N ASN A 115 1.87 -1.71 -17.18
CA ASN A 115 2.70 -2.41 -18.16
C ASN A 115 3.73 -3.37 -17.55
N VAL A 116 4.24 -3.08 -16.36
CA VAL A 116 5.14 -3.99 -15.63
C VAL A 116 4.35 -5.07 -14.91
N MET A 117 3.17 -4.74 -14.40
CA MET A 117 2.32 -5.68 -13.68
C MET A 117 1.83 -6.84 -14.55
N HIS A 118 1.82 -6.69 -15.88
CA HIS A 118 1.52 -7.79 -16.80
C HIS A 118 2.46 -9.00 -16.63
N ALA A 119 3.76 -8.79 -16.45
CA ALA A 119 4.75 -9.86 -16.29
C ALA A 119 5.12 -10.15 -14.83
N TRP A 120 4.59 -9.36 -13.88
CA TRP A 120 4.88 -9.49 -12.45
C TRP A 120 4.44 -10.84 -11.86
N HIS A 121 5.13 -11.31 -10.83
CA HIS A 121 4.76 -12.49 -10.05
C HIS A 121 4.68 -12.14 -8.56
N PRO A 122 3.71 -12.69 -7.78
CA PRO A 122 3.53 -12.37 -6.36
C PRO A 122 4.75 -12.49 -5.45
N SER A 123 5.73 -13.32 -5.80
CA SER A 123 7.00 -13.44 -5.06
C SER A 123 7.90 -12.20 -5.17
N ASP A 124 7.69 -11.35 -6.16
CA ASP A 124 8.43 -10.10 -6.33
C ASP A 124 7.80 -8.97 -5.51
N MET A 125 8.40 -8.73 -4.34
CA MET A 125 7.96 -7.72 -3.38
C MET A 125 8.21 -6.28 -3.84
N SER A 126 9.08 -6.05 -4.83
CA SER A 126 9.40 -4.71 -5.31
C SER A 126 8.16 -3.98 -5.85
N ALA A 127 7.24 -4.72 -6.49
CA ALA A 127 5.98 -4.20 -6.99
C ALA A 127 5.11 -3.60 -5.89
N TYR A 128 5.06 -4.22 -4.72
CA TYR A 128 4.30 -3.70 -3.57
C TYR A 128 4.91 -2.39 -3.07
N TYR A 129 6.24 -2.33 -2.93
CA TYR A 129 6.93 -1.11 -2.48
C TYR A 129 6.76 0.05 -3.45
N ILE A 130 6.72 -0.24 -4.75
CA ILE A 130 6.51 0.78 -5.78
C ILE A 130 5.05 1.24 -5.83
N LEU A 131 4.08 0.33 -5.73
CA LEU A 131 2.65 0.63 -5.87
C LEU A 131 1.99 1.17 -4.59
N SER A 132 2.29 0.61 -3.43
CA SER A 132 1.54 0.90 -2.18
C SER A 132 1.44 2.39 -1.83
N PRO A 133 2.45 3.26 -2.08
CA PRO A 133 2.31 4.69 -1.80
C PRO A 133 1.24 5.38 -2.67
N TRP A 134 0.94 4.84 -3.85
CA TRP A 134 -0.03 5.41 -4.78
C TRP A 134 -1.48 5.15 -4.38
N LYS A 135 -1.73 4.25 -3.40
CA LYS A 135 -3.07 3.95 -2.91
C LYS A 135 -3.82 5.19 -2.44
N THR A 136 -3.14 6.13 -1.80
CA THR A 136 -3.74 7.38 -1.27
C THR A 136 -3.73 8.52 -2.29
N VAL A 137 -3.08 8.34 -3.43
CA VAL A 137 -2.87 9.39 -4.45
C VAL A 137 -3.80 9.18 -5.64
N PHE A 138 -3.98 7.93 -6.08
CA PHE A 138 -4.91 7.60 -7.14
C PHE A 138 -6.36 7.60 -6.65
N ASP A 139 -7.29 7.85 -7.56
CA ASP A 139 -8.70 7.76 -7.24
C ASP A 139 -9.08 6.30 -6.87
N PRO A 140 -9.96 6.10 -5.87
CA PRO A 140 -10.26 4.77 -5.36
C PRO A 140 -10.76 3.79 -6.43
N THR A 141 -11.55 4.28 -7.40
CA THR A 141 -12.11 3.47 -8.48
C THR A 141 -11.03 2.97 -9.44
N SER A 142 -10.13 3.84 -9.90
CA SER A 142 -8.98 3.49 -10.71
C SER A 142 -8.03 2.55 -9.98
N TRP A 143 -7.80 2.79 -8.69
CA TRP A 143 -6.96 1.93 -7.86
C TRP A 143 -7.54 0.51 -7.81
N GLU A 144 -8.81 0.38 -7.50
CA GLU A 144 -9.51 -0.90 -7.46
C GLU A 144 -9.49 -1.62 -8.81
N GLN A 145 -9.78 -0.93 -9.91
CA GLN A 145 -9.69 -1.50 -11.26
C GLN A 145 -8.28 -2.05 -11.57
N THR A 146 -7.25 -1.33 -11.14
CA THR A 146 -5.85 -1.77 -11.30
C THR A 146 -5.59 -3.04 -10.48
N MET A 147 -6.06 -3.09 -9.23
CA MET A 147 -5.92 -4.29 -8.38
C MET A 147 -6.64 -5.49 -9.00
N VAL A 148 -7.89 -5.31 -9.45
CA VAL A 148 -8.71 -6.38 -10.05
C VAL A 148 -8.12 -6.90 -11.34
N ARG A 149 -7.53 -6.02 -12.16
CA ARG A 149 -6.99 -6.41 -13.47
C ARG A 149 -5.65 -7.12 -13.38
N TYR A 150 -4.74 -6.68 -12.51
CA TYR A 150 -3.35 -7.11 -12.56
C TYR A 150 -2.87 -7.88 -11.33
N ILE A 151 -3.34 -7.51 -10.13
CA ILE A 151 -2.81 -8.05 -8.87
C ILE A 151 -3.64 -9.26 -8.42
N ILE A 152 -4.95 -9.06 -8.26
CA ILE A 152 -5.88 -10.06 -7.70
C ILE A 152 -5.83 -11.39 -8.45
N PRO A 153 -5.85 -11.46 -9.79
CA PRO A 153 -5.85 -12.75 -10.50
C PRO A 153 -4.61 -13.59 -10.20
N LYS A 154 -3.45 -12.94 -10.02
CA LYS A 154 -2.17 -13.62 -9.74
C LYS A 154 -2.06 -14.07 -8.30
N LEU A 155 -2.53 -13.24 -7.35
CA LEU A 155 -2.65 -13.64 -5.95
C LEU A 155 -3.61 -14.83 -5.81
N LEU A 156 -4.76 -14.79 -6.51
CA LEU A 156 -5.71 -15.89 -6.52
C LEU A 156 -5.08 -17.18 -7.06
N ALA A 157 -4.35 -17.11 -8.18
CA ALA A 157 -3.65 -18.27 -8.75
C ALA A 157 -2.67 -18.90 -7.75
N VAL A 158 -1.85 -18.08 -7.10
CA VAL A 158 -0.92 -18.54 -6.06
C VAL A 158 -1.67 -19.17 -4.87
N MET A 159 -2.81 -18.60 -4.46
CA MET A 159 -3.62 -19.20 -3.38
C MET A 159 -4.31 -20.50 -3.79
N HIS A 160 -4.63 -20.67 -5.07
CA HIS A 160 -5.10 -21.95 -5.59
C HIS A 160 -4.00 -23.02 -5.60
N GLU A 161 -2.74 -22.64 -5.78
CA GLU A 161 -1.60 -23.55 -5.66
C GLU A 161 -1.18 -23.80 -4.21
N PHE A 162 -1.51 -22.88 -3.30
CA PHE A 162 -1.16 -22.95 -1.89
C PHE A 162 -1.66 -24.24 -1.22
N GLN A 163 -0.76 -24.97 -0.56
CA GLN A 163 -1.08 -26.20 0.15
C GLN A 163 -1.07 -25.96 1.66
N VAL A 164 -2.15 -26.39 2.31
CA VAL A 164 -2.24 -26.43 3.77
C VAL A 164 -1.79 -27.81 4.21
N ASN A 165 -0.66 -27.89 4.90
CA ASN A 165 -0.08 -29.15 5.38
C ASN A 165 0.39 -28.98 6.83
N PRO A 166 -0.26 -29.62 7.82
CA PRO A 166 0.12 -29.48 9.22
C PRO A 166 1.51 -30.01 9.56
N ALA A 167 2.04 -30.97 8.79
CA ALA A 167 3.33 -31.59 9.05
C ALA A 167 4.53 -30.82 8.45
N ASP A 168 4.31 -30.11 7.33
CA ASP A 168 5.35 -29.33 6.63
C ASP A 168 4.71 -28.09 5.98
N GLN A 169 4.39 -27.09 6.81
CA GLN A 169 3.70 -25.89 6.35
C GLN A 169 4.69 -24.89 5.72
N LYS A 170 4.54 -24.64 4.43
CA LYS A 170 5.23 -23.56 3.71
C LYS A 170 4.35 -22.31 3.73
N LEU A 171 4.90 -21.14 4.00
CA LEU A 171 4.12 -19.91 4.21
C LEU A 171 4.36 -18.83 3.15
N ASP A 172 5.30 -19.03 2.23
CA ASP A 172 5.72 -17.99 1.27
C ASP A 172 4.55 -17.40 0.48
N GLN A 173 3.74 -18.26 -0.13
CA GLN A 173 2.58 -17.89 -0.93
C GLN A 173 1.52 -17.13 -0.10
N PHE A 174 1.30 -17.58 1.15
CA PHE A 174 0.40 -16.90 2.08
C PHE A 174 0.93 -15.50 2.45
N TYR A 175 2.24 -15.39 2.70
CA TYR A 175 2.87 -14.10 2.99
C TYR A 175 2.80 -13.14 1.81
N TRP A 176 2.95 -13.63 0.58
CA TRP A 176 2.77 -12.79 -0.60
C TRP A 176 1.37 -12.17 -0.62
N VAL A 177 0.30 -12.95 -0.41
CA VAL A 177 -1.06 -12.41 -0.33
C VAL A 177 -1.24 -11.46 0.86
N ARG A 178 -0.70 -11.83 2.03
CA ARG A 178 -0.80 -11.03 3.25
C ARG A 178 -0.21 -9.63 3.08
N THR A 179 0.90 -9.50 2.36
CA THR A 179 1.52 -8.19 2.06
C THR A 179 0.55 -7.25 1.33
N TRP A 180 -0.22 -7.79 0.38
CA TRP A 180 -1.17 -6.99 -0.40
C TRP A 180 -2.51 -6.73 0.31
N ALA A 181 -2.75 -7.35 1.47
CA ALA A 181 -4.03 -7.25 2.18
C ALA A 181 -4.41 -5.80 2.52
N SER A 182 -3.43 -4.94 2.85
CA SER A 182 -3.69 -3.53 3.13
C SER A 182 -3.86 -2.68 1.87
N ALA A 183 -3.43 -3.15 0.70
CA ALA A 183 -3.51 -2.42 -0.57
C ALA A 183 -4.82 -2.68 -1.32
N ILE A 184 -5.37 -3.89 -1.19
CA ILE A 184 -6.57 -4.36 -1.90
C ILE A 184 -7.84 -3.98 -1.10
N PRO A 185 -8.95 -3.57 -1.75
CA PRO A 185 -10.22 -3.37 -1.06
C PRO A 185 -10.70 -4.63 -0.33
N THR A 186 -11.26 -4.46 0.87
CA THR A 186 -11.58 -5.55 1.81
C THR A 186 -12.38 -6.69 1.17
N HIS A 187 -13.38 -6.38 0.34
CA HIS A 187 -14.24 -7.39 -0.28
C HIS A 187 -13.49 -8.29 -1.29
N HIS A 188 -12.46 -7.78 -1.97
CA HIS A 188 -11.65 -8.58 -2.89
C HIS A 188 -10.65 -9.46 -2.16
N ILE A 189 -10.01 -8.94 -1.11
CA ILE A 189 -9.06 -9.74 -0.32
C ILE A 189 -9.78 -10.87 0.42
N LEU A 190 -11.02 -10.65 0.90
CA LEU A 190 -11.85 -11.72 1.46
C LEU A 190 -12.04 -12.86 0.47
N ARG A 191 -12.41 -12.56 -0.77
CA ARG A 191 -12.57 -13.58 -1.82
C ARG A 191 -11.30 -14.40 -2.08
N ILE A 192 -10.13 -13.77 -2.01
CA ILE A 192 -8.84 -14.49 -2.12
C ILE A 192 -8.64 -15.38 -0.89
N MET A 193 -8.93 -14.86 0.29
CA MET A 193 -8.79 -15.58 1.57
C MET A 193 -9.78 -16.74 1.72
N ASP A 194 -10.94 -16.70 1.08
CA ASP A 194 -11.90 -17.81 1.05
C ASP A 194 -11.28 -19.07 0.44
N VAL A 195 -10.40 -18.92 -0.56
CA VAL A 195 -9.64 -20.06 -1.13
C VAL A 195 -8.75 -20.72 -0.06
N PHE A 196 -8.12 -19.90 0.78
CA PHE A 196 -7.35 -20.39 1.93
C PHE A 196 -8.25 -21.03 2.97
N PHE A 197 -9.32 -20.36 3.39
CA PHE A 197 -10.22 -20.83 4.44
C PHE A 197 -10.82 -22.19 4.09
N ASN A 198 -11.27 -22.40 2.85
CA ASN A 198 -11.79 -23.70 2.40
C ASN A 198 -10.78 -24.84 2.56
N LYS A 199 -9.52 -24.62 2.15
CA LYS A 199 -8.45 -25.62 2.29
C LYS A 199 -8.08 -25.85 3.75
N TRP A 200 -7.98 -24.77 4.52
CA TRP A 200 -7.63 -24.80 5.92
C TRP A 200 -8.66 -25.58 6.75
N LEU A 201 -9.94 -25.32 6.49
CA LEU A 201 -11.07 -26.02 7.09
C LEU A 201 -11.12 -27.51 6.71
N GLN A 202 -10.89 -27.83 5.44
CA GLN A 202 -10.89 -29.21 4.98
C GLN A 202 -9.81 -30.04 5.69
N VAL A 203 -8.59 -29.50 5.80
CA VAL A 203 -7.47 -30.15 6.49
C VAL A 203 -7.77 -30.30 7.98
N LEU A 204 -8.29 -29.24 8.62
CA LEU A 204 -8.69 -29.28 10.02
C LEU A 204 -9.73 -30.37 10.28
N TYR A 205 -10.78 -30.44 9.45
CA TYR A 205 -11.82 -31.45 9.56
C TYR A 205 -11.26 -32.86 9.42
N GLN A 206 -10.45 -33.11 8.37
CA GLN A 206 -9.82 -34.42 8.15
C GLN A 206 -8.92 -34.82 9.32
N TRP A 207 -8.14 -33.88 9.87
CA TRP A 207 -7.28 -34.13 11.02
C TRP A 207 -8.11 -34.47 12.27
N LEU A 208 -9.19 -33.74 12.52
CA LEU A 208 -10.11 -34.00 13.64
C LEU A 208 -10.77 -35.38 13.55
N CYS A 209 -11.09 -35.84 12.34
CA CYS A 209 -11.63 -37.18 12.12
C CYS A 209 -10.58 -38.31 12.32
N SER A 210 -9.29 -37.98 12.34
CA SER A 210 -8.19 -38.96 12.27
C SER A 210 -7.49 -39.20 13.62
N LYS A 211 -8.26 -39.41 14.72
CA LYS A 211 -7.75 -39.56 16.10
C LYS A 211 -6.57 -38.60 16.41
N PRO A 212 -6.80 -37.29 16.36
CA PRO A 212 -5.73 -36.29 16.48
C PRO A 212 -5.18 -36.20 17.90
N ASP A 213 -3.95 -35.68 18.00
CA ASP A 213 -3.49 -35.00 19.20
C ASP A 213 -4.12 -33.59 19.22
N PHE A 214 -5.06 -33.38 20.14
CA PHE A 214 -5.82 -32.12 20.23
C PHE A 214 -4.93 -30.91 20.54
N GLN A 215 -3.84 -31.08 21.30
CA GLN A 215 -2.95 -29.97 21.62
C GLN A 215 -2.21 -29.47 20.38
N GLN A 216 -1.79 -30.40 19.51
CA GLN A 216 -1.17 -30.04 18.22
C GLN A 216 -2.15 -29.31 17.30
N VAL A 217 -3.41 -29.78 17.25
CA VAL A 217 -4.47 -29.13 16.46
C VAL A 217 -4.73 -27.70 16.94
N ILE A 218 -4.84 -27.49 18.25
CA ILE A 218 -5.06 -26.15 18.84
C ILE A 218 -3.87 -25.23 18.52
N ASN A 219 -2.64 -25.67 18.75
CA ASN A 219 -1.44 -24.87 18.48
C ASN A 219 -1.35 -24.47 17.00
N TRP A 220 -1.66 -25.41 16.10
CA TRP A 220 -1.68 -25.15 14.67
C TRP A 220 -2.78 -24.16 14.26
N TYR A 221 -3.98 -24.31 14.82
CA TYR A 221 -5.09 -23.38 14.59
C TYR A 221 -4.75 -21.96 15.08
N LEU A 222 -4.22 -21.84 16.30
CA LEU A 222 -3.82 -20.55 16.87
C LEU A 222 -2.71 -19.89 16.06
N GLY A 223 -1.71 -20.66 15.61
CA GLY A 223 -0.65 -20.16 14.74
C GLY A 223 -1.20 -19.56 13.44
N TRP A 224 -2.19 -20.21 12.82
CA TRP A 224 -2.86 -19.64 11.65
C TRP A 224 -3.70 -18.40 11.96
N LYS A 225 -4.43 -18.41 13.09
CA LYS A 225 -5.24 -17.28 13.53
C LYS A 225 -4.41 -16.02 13.71
N ASP A 226 -3.20 -16.13 14.24
CA ASP A 226 -2.27 -15.01 14.44
C ASP A 226 -1.72 -14.44 13.12
N LEU A 227 -1.70 -15.24 12.05
CA LEU A 227 -1.22 -14.83 10.73
C LEU A 227 -2.29 -14.07 9.91
N ILE A 228 -3.59 -14.31 10.19
CA ILE A 228 -4.68 -13.66 9.47
C ILE A 228 -4.67 -12.14 9.75
N PRO A 229 -4.74 -11.29 8.70
CA PRO A 229 -4.80 -9.85 8.90
C PRO A 229 -5.97 -9.44 9.81
N PRO A 230 -5.74 -8.56 10.81
CA PRO A 230 -6.77 -8.19 11.79
C PRO A 230 -7.99 -7.52 11.14
N GLN A 231 -7.78 -6.85 10.01
CA GLN A 231 -8.81 -6.20 9.20
C GLN A 231 -9.87 -7.19 8.68
N LEU A 232 -9.52 -8.47 8.54
CA LEU A 232 -10.43 -9.52 8.10
C LEU A 232 -11.13 -10.20 9.27
N LEU A 233 -10.47 -10.29 10.43
CA LEU A 233 -11.05 -10.91 11.63
C LEU A 233 -12.28 -10.17 12.17
N SER A 234 -12.42 -8.88 11.88
CA SER A 234 -13.60 -8.09 12.24
C SER A 234 -14.80 -8.29 11.30
N ASN A 235 -14.65 -9.05 10.21
CA ASN A 235 -15.72 -9.27 9.26
C ASN A 235 -16.58 -10.48 9.67
N GLU A 236 -17.90 -10.30 9.68
CA GLU A 236 -18.86 -11.36 10.02
C GLU A 236 -18.62 -12.64 9.20
N HIS A 237 -18.24 -12.52 7.92
CA HIS A 237 -17.94 -13.67 7.05
C HIS A 237 -16.78 -14.54 7.57
N VAL A 238 -15.74 -13.93 8.14
CA VAL A 238 -14.57 -14.65 8.69
C VAL A 238 -14.88 -15.25 10.06
N VAL A 239 -15.80 -14.62 10.80
CA VAL A 239 -16.32 -15.15 12.07
C VAL A 239 -17.29 -16.31 11.84
N GLU A 240 -18.08 -16.23 10.76
CA GLU A 240 -19.02 -17.27 10.30
C GLU A 240 -18.33 -18.44 9.61
N CYS A 241 -17.13 -18.22 9.02
CA CYS A 241 -16.30 -19.31 8.52
C CYS A 241 -16.23 -20.39 9.61
N GLU A 242 -16.76 -21.57 9.30
CA GLU A 242 -17.15 -22.65 10.22
C GLU A 242 -16.01 -23.14 11.14
N ALA A 243 -14.79 -22.63 10.97
CA ALA A 243 -13.57 -22.91 11.71
C ALA A 243 -13.77 -22.67 13.21
N ILE A 244 -14.38 -21.55 13.61
CA ILE A 244 -14.63 -21.25 15.02
C ILE A 244 -15.66 -22.23 15.60
N GLY A 245 -16.68 -22.60 14.82
CA GLY A 245 -17.69 -23.57 15.22
C GLY A 245 -17.14 -25.00 15.33
N LEU A 246 -16.26 -25.39 14.42
CA LEU A 246 -15.59 -26.69 14.39
C LEU A 246 -14.54 -26.82 15.49
N VAL A 247 -13.77 -25.76 15.77
CA VAL A 247 -12.81 -25.72 16.88
C VAL A 247 -13.53 -25.78 18.21
N LYS A 248 -14.59 -24.96 18.42
CA LYS A 248 -15.41 -25.05 19.66
C LYS A 248 -16.07 -26.42 19.83
N LYS A 249 -16.53 -27.04 18.74
CA LYS A 249 -17.06 -28.42 18.77
C LYS A 249 -15.97 -29.45 19.08
N ALA A 250 -14.75 -29.26 18.56
CA ALA A 250 -13.61 -30.13 18.84
C ALA A 250 -13.11 -29.98 20.28
N GLU A 251 -13.02 -28.76 20.81
CA GLU A 251 -12.73 -28.46 22.22
C GLU A 251 -13.77 -29.14 23.13
N ASN A 252 -15.06 -28.93 22.87
CA ASN A 252 -16.14 -29.59 23.62
C ASN A 252 -16.10 -31.12 23.51
N MET A 253 -15.72 -31.69 22.36
CA MET A 253 -15.61 -33.15 22.18
C MET A 253 -14.38 -33.72 22.89
N ALA A 254 -13.27 -33.00 22.93
CA ALA A 254 -12.06 -33.38 23.67
C ALA A 254 -12.32 -33.37 25.19
N GLU A 255 -12.90 -32.30 25.73
CA GLU A 255 -13.28 -32.18 27.14
C GLU A 255 -14.24 -33.31 27.58
N ASN A 256 -15.24 -33.61 26.75
CA ASN A 256 -16.18 -34.70 27.03
C ASN A 256 -15.55 -36.10 26.96
N MET A 257 -14.46 -36.29 26.20
CA MET A 257 -13.74 -37.57 26.14
C MET A 257 -12.78 -37.73 27.31
N GLU A 258 -12.10 -36.67 27.73
CA GLU A 258 -11.28 -36.64 28.95
C GLU A 258 -12.12 -36.91 30.19
N GLU A 259 -13.27 -36.24 30.33
CA GLU A 259 -14.19 -36.51 31.45
C GLU A 259 -14.66 -37.97 31.50
N LYS A 260 -14.93 -38.58 30.33
CA LYS A 260 -15.35 -39.99 30.26
C LYS A 260 -14.23 -40.95 30.61
N GLN A 261 -12.98 -40.62 30.26
CA GLN A 261 -11.81 -41.41 30.63
C GLN A 261 -11.52 -41.31 32.13
N VAL A 262 -11.58 -40.11 32.71
CA VAL A 262 -11.41 -39.89 34.17
C VAL A 262 -12.50 -40.62 34.96
N LYS A 263 -13.78 -40.48 34.57
CA LYS A 263 -14.91 -41.19 35.22
C LYS A 263 -14.84 -42.72 35.08
N LYS A 264 -14.18 -43.24 34.04
CA LYS A 264 -13.98 -44.68 33.87
C LYS A 264 -12.89 -45.21 34.80
N VAL A 265 -11.78 -44.48 34.95
CA VAL A 265 -10.68 -44.82 35.86
C VAL A 265 -11.12 -44.73 37.34
N GLU A 266 -11.99 -43.78 37.69
CA GLU A 266 -12.56 -43.69 39.05
C GLU A 266 -13.56 -44.81 39.36
N LYS A 267 -14.20 -45.41 38.36
CA LYS A 267 -15.15 -46.53 38.55
C LYS A 267 -14.48 -47.91 38.62
N GLU A 268 -13.22 -47.99 38.19
CA GLU A 268 -12.40 -49.21 38.21
C GLU A 268 -11.46 -49.27 39.44
N ARG A 269 -11.53 -48.27 40.33
CA ARG A 269 -10.91 -48.24 41.66
C ARG A 269 -11.93 -48.55 42.75
#